data_AF-A0AAW2CS97-F1
#
_entry.id   AF-A0AAW2CS97-F1
#
_cell.length_a   1.000
_cell.length_b   1.000
_cell.length_c   1.000
_cell.angle_alpha   90.00
_cell.angle_beta   90.00
_cell.angle_gamma   90.00
#
_symmetry.space_group_name_H-M   'P 1'
#
loop_
_entity.id
_entity.type
_entity.pdbx_description
1 polymer ?
#
loop_
_entity_poly.entity_id
_entity_poly.type
_entity_poly.pdbx_seq_one_letter_code
_entity_poly.pdbx_strand_id
1 'polypeptide(L)'
;MGVCVEVAREKSNEVRHEDIAAKIELVMNETQQKGKEMRRKAFEAREMIRNAIKDEEGFKGSSVKAMDEFFTAALSMREKTMREQNVAV
;
A
#
# COMPACT_ATOMS: atom_id res chain seq x y z
N MET A 1 -0.73 6.61 9.52
CA MET A 1 -1.31 5.24 9.51
C MET A 1 -1.40 4.66 10.91
N GLY A 2 -0.37 4.70 11.75
CA GLY A 2 -0.47 4.19 13.12
C GLY A 2 -0.71 2.68 13.20
N VAL A 3 -0.08 1.94 12.29
CA VAL A 3 -0.23 0.48 12.10
C VAL A 3 1.04 -0.30 12.48
N CYS A 4 2.15 0.40 12.78
CA CYS A 4 3.45 -0.20 13.09
C CYS A 4 3.98 0.26 14.44
N VAL A 5 4.82 -0.59 15.07
CA VAL A 5 5.62 -0.25 16.25
C VAL A 5 7.10 -0.32 15.91
N GLU A 6 7.87 0.62 16.44
CA GLU A 6 9.33 0.64 16.34
C GLU A 6 9.91 -0.15 17.51
N VAL A 7 10.86 -1.05 17.23
CA VAL A 7 11.48 -1.94 18.23
C VAL A 7 12.89 -1.49 18.63
N ALA A 8 13.58 -0.72 17.80
CA ALA A 8 14.99 -0.37 17.98
C ALA A 8 15.20 1.15 17.86
N ARG A 9 14.88 1.88 18.94
CA ARG A 9 15.06 3.36 18.99
C ARG A 9 16.30 3.78 19.81
N GLU A 10 17.01 2.84 20.40
CA GLU A 10 18.08 3.15 21.34
C GLU A 10 19.44 3.39 20.66
N LYS A 11 20.38 3.98 21.39
CA LYS A 11 21.74 4.25 20.91
C LYS A 11 22.59 2.97 20.78
N SER A 12 22.12 1.87 21.36
CA SER A 12 22.67 0.53 21.19
C SER A 12 22.11 -0.09 19.91
N ASN A 13 22.96 -0.77 19.15
CA ASN A 13 22.54 -1.60 18.01
C ASN A 13 22.03 -2.99 18.44
N GLU A 14 21.65 -3.13 19.72
CA GLU A 14 21.17 -4.38 20.30
C GLU A 14 19.66 -4.25 20.55
N VAL A 15 18.92 -5.29 20.17
CA VAL A 15 17.49 -5.44 20.48
C VAL A 15 17.34 -6.72 21.28
N ARG A 16 16.94 -6.60 22.54
CA ARG A 16 16.82 -7.78 23.40
C ARG A 16 15.47 -8.45 23.19
N HIS A 17 15.37 -9.70 23.61
CA HIS A 17 14.11 -10.44 23.50
C HIS A 17 13.00 -9.82 24.35
N GLU A 18 13.33 -9.15 25.46
CA GLU A 18 12.36 -8.45 26.30
C GLU A 18 11.73 -7.26 25.57
N ASP A 19 12.51 -6.52 24.78
CA ASP A 19 12.02 -5.41 23.96
C ASP A 19 11.01 -5.90 22.92
N ILE A 20 11.31 -7.03 22.28
CA ILE A 20 10.41 -7.68 21.32
C ILE A 20 9.13 -8.15 22.01
N ALA A 21 9.25 -8.85 23.14
CA ALA A 21 8.10 -9.35 23.89
C ALA A 21 7.16 -8.20 24.33
N ALA A 22 7.73 -7.09 24.82
CA ALA A 22 6.96 -5.92 25.22
C ALA A 22 6.21 -5.28 24.04
N LYS A 23 6.80 -5.28 22.83
CA LYS A 23 6.17 -4.71 21.62
C LYS A 23 5.08 -5.63 21.07
N ILE A 24 5.28 -6.95 21.14
CA ILE A 24 4.24 -7.93 20.82
C ILE A 24 3.06 -7.75 21.77
N GLU A 25 3.32 -7.68 23.08
CA GLU A 25 2.27 -7.48 24.09
C GLU A 25 1.50 -6.17 23.83
N LEU A 26 2.21 -5.06 23.62
CA LEU A 26 1.61 -3.76 23.29
C LEU A 26 0.65 -3.83 22.09
N VAL A 27 1.00 -4.61 21.06
CA VAL A 27 0.22 -4.73 19.82
C VAL A 27 -0.89 -5.76 19.95
N MET A 28 -0.68 -6.87 20.67
CA MET A 28 -1.57 -8.03 20.69
C MET A 28 -2.55 -8.02 21.86
N ASN A 29 -2.21 -7.35 22.97
CA ASN A 29 -3.06 -7.26 24.14
C ASN A 29 -4.46 -6.74 23.78
N GLU A 30 -5.50 -7.49 24.14
CA GLU A 30 -6.89 -7.16 23.84
C GLU A 30 -7.52 -6.20 24.85
N THR A 31 -6.98 -6.05 26.05
CA THR A 31 -7.51 -5.10 27.02
C THR A 31 -6.98 -3.69 26.77
N GLN A 32 -5.82 -3.56 26.11
CA GLN A 32 -5.23 -2.27 25.77
C GLN A 32 -5.81 -1.66 24.47
N GLN A 33 -6.27 -0.42 24.57
CA GLN A 33 -6.87 0.32 23.45
C GLN A 33 -5.88 0.56 22.29
N LYS A 34 -4.60 0.79 22.61
CA LYS A 34 -3.58 1.13 21.61
C LYS A 34 -3.38 -0.01 20.59
N GLY A 35 -3.16 -1.24 21.05
CA GLY A 35 -3.01 -2.40 20.16
C GLY A 35 -4.24 -2.66 19.30
N LYS A 36 -5.44 -2.56 19.91
CA LYS A 36 -6.72 -2.66 19.20
C LYS A 36 -6.85 -1.66 18.06
N GLU A 37 -6.54 -0.39 18.30
CA GLU A 37 -6.60 0.65 17.26
C GLU A 37 -5.60 0.41 16.13
N MET A 38 -4.40 -0.07 16.44
CA MET A 38 -3.40 -0.41 15.43
C MET A 38 -3.91 -1.52 14.51
N ARG A 39 -4.45 -2.60 15.08
CA ARG A 39 -5.02 -3.72 14.31
C ARG A 39 -6.24 -3.28 13.49
N ARG A 40 -7.10 -2.41 14.03
CA ARG A 40 -8.24 -1.83 13.31
C ARG A 40 -7.78 -1.04 12.08
N LYS A 41 -6.83 -0.11 12.26
CA LYS A 41 -6.29 0.70 11.15
C LYS A 41 -5.57 -0.15 10.11
N ALA A 42 -4.89 -1.22 10.52
CA ALA A 42 -4.28 -2.17 9.59
C ALA A 42 -5.34 -2.90 8.76
N PHE A 43 -6.47 -3.27 9.37
CA PHE A 43 -7.60 -3.87 8.67
C PHE A 43 -8.27 -2.89 7.70
N GLU A 44 -8.52 -1.64 8.13
CA GLU A 44 -9.03 -0.57 7.26
C GLU A 44 -8.11 -0.36 6.04
N ALA A 45 -6.79 -0.32 6.25
CA ALA A 45 -5.80 -0.21 5.17
C ALA A 45 -5.84 -1.40 4.22
N ARG A 46 -5.97 -2.63 4.75
CA ARG A 46 -6.13 -3.85 3.94
C ARG A 46 -7.35 -3.75 3.02
N GLU A 47 -8.50 -3.35 3.53
CA GLU A 47 -9.72 -3.24 2.73
C GLU A 47 -9.63 -2.11 1.69
N MET A 48 -9.01 -0.98 2.03
CA MET A 48 -8.73 0.09 1.06
C MET A 48 -7.85 -0.40 -0.09
N ILE A 49 -6.75 -1.11 0.21
CA ILE A 49 -5.86 -1.68 -0.81
C ILE A 49 -6.61 -2.69 -1.66
N ARG A 50 -7.36 -3.60 -1.03
CA ARG A 50 -8.15 -4.63 -1.72
C ARG A 50 -9.13 -4.03 -2.71
N ASN A 51 -9.84 -2.98 -2.32
CA ASN A 51 -10.79 -2.28 -3.18
C ASN A 51 -10.09 -1.51 -4.32
N ALA A 52 -8.92 -0.94 -4.06
CA ALA A 52 -8.15 -0.19 -5.05
C ALA A 52 -7.62 -1.07 -6.19
N ILE A 53 -7.26 -2.33 -5.89
CA ILE A 53 -6.71 -3.29 -6.88
C ILE A 53 -7.76 -4.26 -7.46
N LYS A 54 -9.02 -4.14 -7.05
CA LYS A 54 -10.10 -5.04 -7.47
C LYS A 54 -10.40 -4.88 -8.97
N ASP A 55 -10.55 -5.99 -9.68
CA ASP A 55 -10.96 -6.01 -11.10
C ASP A 55 -11.94 -7.18 -11.30
N GLU A 56 -13.23 -6.88 -11.27
CA GLU A 56 -14.34 -7.83 -11.42
C GLU A 56 -15.35 -7.28 -12.43
N GLU A 57 -16.22 -8.13 -12.97
CA GLU A 57 -17.24 -7.71 -13.95
C GLU A 57 -18.09 -6.53 -13.42
N GLY A 58 -17.97 -5.39 -14.10
CA GLY A 58 -18.68 -4.15 -13.75
C GLY A 58 -18.05 -3.31 -12.64
N PHE A 59 -16.95 -3.73 -12.02
CA PHE A 59 -16.25 -2.94 -11.01
C PHE A 59 -14.74 -2.98 -11.18
N LYS A 60 -14.17 -1.79 -11.40
CA LYS A 60 -12.72 -1.59 -11.46
C LYS A 60 -12.25 -0.62 -10.38
N GLY A 61 -11.31 -1.08 -9.56
CA GLY A 61 -10.68 -0.36 -8.47
C GLY A 61 -9.86 0.83 -8.98
N SER A 62 -9.59 1.79 -8.10
CA SER A 62 -8.93 3.05 -8.46
C SER A 62 -7.51 2.84 -9.00
N SER A 63 -6.72 1.93 -8.43
CA SER A 63 -5.37 1.64 -8.93
C SER A 63 -5.41 0.98 -10.29
N VAL A 64 -6.35 0.06 -10.52
CA VAL A 64 -6.47 -0.60 -11.83
C VAL A 64 -6.95 0.37 -12.91
N LYS A 65 -7.90 1.26 -12.59
CA LYS A 65 -8.32 2.36 -13.49
C LYS A 65 -7.16 3.29 -13.85
N ALA A 66 -6.39 3.73 -12.84
CA ALA A 66 -5.25 4.60 -13.07
C ALA A 66 -4.19 3.96 -13.99
N MET A 67 -3.94 2.66 -13.84
CA MET A 67 -3.02 1.92 -14.72
C MET A 67 -3.55 1.81 -16.14
N ASP A 68 -4.85 1.51 -16.33
CA ASP A 68 -5.48 1.49 -17.65
C ASP A 68 -5.37 2.84 -18.37
N GLU A 69 -5.70 3.92 -17.66
CA GLU A 69 -5.62 5.29 -18.19
C GLU A 69 -4.19 5.64 -18.57
N PHE A 70 -3.23 5.30 -17.71
CA PHE A 70 -1.81 5.50 -17.98
C PHE A 70 -1.35 4.77 -19.24
N PHE A 71 -1.66 3.49 -19.39
CA PHE A 71 -1.28 2.71 -20.58
C PHE A 71 -2.00 3.20 -21.83
N THR A 72 -3.28 3.56 -21.74
CA THR A 72 -4.05 4.12 -22.85
C THR A 72 -3.40 5.40 -23.36
N ALA A 73 -3.00 6.31 -22.46
CA ALA A 73 -2.31 7.54 -22.82
C ALA A 73 -0.94 7.24 -23.46
N ALA A 74 -0.14 6.34 -22.88
CA ALA A 74 1.16 5.97 -23.40
C ALA A 74 1.09 5.35 -24.81
N LEU A 75 0.13 4.46 -25.05
CA LEU A 75 -0.11 3.84 -26.36
C LEU A 75 -0.53 4.88 -27.40
N SER A 76 -1.44 5.80 -27.03
CA SER A 76 -1.89 6.88 -27.90
C SER A 76 -0.75 7.80 -28.32
N MET A 77 0.15 8.12 -27.38
CA MET A 77 1.35 8.93 -27.67
C MET A 77 2.30 8.22 -28.63
N ARG A 78 2.56 6.92 -28.41
CA ARG A 78 3.40 6.12 -29.30
C ARG A 78 2.86 6.08 -30.73
N GLU A 79 1.56 5.86 -30.89
CA GLU A 79 0.92 5.85 -32.21
C GLU A 79 1.03 7.20 -32.92
N LYS A 80 0.86 8.31 -32.18
CA LYS A 80 1.01 9.66 -32.73
C LYS A 80 2.43 9.87 -33.26
N THR A 81 3.45 9.52 -32.48
CA THR A 81 4.85 9.63 -32.90
C THR A 81 5.15 8.78 -34.14
N MET A 82 4.64 7.55 -34.22
CA MET A 82 4.83 6.69 -35.40
C MET A 82 4.15 7.26 -36.65
N ARG A 83 2.95 7.87 -36.52
CA ARG A 83 2.28 8.53 -37.65
C ARG A 83 3.05 9.76 -38.12
N GLU A 84 3.57 10.57 -37.20
CA GLU A 84 4.39 11.75 -37.52
C GLU A 84 5.69 11.36 -38.25
N GLN A 85 6.31 10.25 -37.87
CA GLN A 85 7.50 9.72 -38.56
C GLN A 85 7.19 9.20 -39.97
N ASN A 86 6.04 8.53 -40.17
CA ASN A 86 5.64 8.01 -41.47
C ASN A 86 5.15 9.08 -42.46
N VAL A 87 4.75 10.26 -41.98
CA VAL A 87 4.38 11.41 -42.82
C VAL A 87 5.60 12.26 -43.23
N ALA A 88 6.73 12.10 -42.52
CA ALA A 88 7.98 12.81 -42.80
C ALA A 88 8.93 12.06 -43.77
N VAL A 89 8.49 10.93 -44.33
CA VAL A 89 9.20 10.10 -45.33
C VAL A 89 8.43 10.14 -46.65
#